data_AF-A0A7X7TZH2-F1
#
_entry.id   AF-A0A7X7TZH2-F1
#
_cell.length_a   1.000
_cell.length_b   1.000
_cell.length_c   1.000
_cell.angle_alpha   90.00
_cell.angle_beta   90.00
_cell.angle_gamma   90.00
#
_symmetry.space_group_name_H-M   'P 1'
#
loop_
_entity.id
_entity.type
_entity.pdbx_description
1 polymer ?
#
loop_
_entity_poly.entity_id
_entity_poly.type
_entity_poly.pdbx_seq_one_letter_code
_entity_poly.pdbx_strand_id
1 'polypeptide(L)'
;HLSFTFQKNIVYWHTGPLLSGPWTKVNANMDDNCYWNAAGQDVTFAGMPLDQWRQQLKRDEHSIVADPLFVDPAHGDFRLKPDSPALKIGFEPFDYTKAGVYGDPAWIAKADDATYPPLEWPPDPPALAIKDGFEKSAVGAKPSAAEVNVENKGDSIEVTDETAASGKHSLKITDAPGLRSAFNPHLVYSPNHGTGVTHCSFDLRTGPGVSINHEWRDWRSSAYAVGPSLWINGEKLQVAGKTLMTVPTGRWIHFEIAATLGKDNPGVWDLTVTVPGETPKAFKSLKVGSAGFEKLTWLGFVSNAIDRTVFYLDNLDVASQPWPMRAE
;
A
#
# COMPACT_ATOMS: atom_id res chain seq x y z
N HIS A 1 1.71 26.53 12.02
CA HIS A 1 2.60 25.92 13.04
C HIS A 1 3.80 25.31 12.32
N LEU A 2 5.03 25.64 12.72
CA LEU A 2 6.25 24.94 12.28
C LEU A 2 6.42 23.71 13.18
N SER A 3 6.49 22.51 12.60
CA SER A 3 6.59 21.28 13.38
C SER A 3 7.97 21.11 14.01
N PHE A 4 9.04 21.29 13.23
CA PHE A 4 10.42 21.20 13.70
C PHE A 4 11.39 21.82 12.67
N THR A 5 12.63 22.01 13.12
CA THR A 5 13.77 22.41 12.29
C THR A 5 14.78 21.28 12.25
N PHE A 6 15.26 20.92 11.06
CA PHE A 6 16.25 19.90 10.80
C PHE A 6 17.38 20.50 9.96
N GLN A 7 18.39 21.03 10.64
CA GLN A 7 19.50 21.72 9.99
C GLN A 7 20.86 21.25 10.48
N LYS A 8 21.88 21.32 9.62
CA LYS A 8 23.27 20.95 9.96
C LYS A 8 23.38 19.52 10.46
N ASN A 9 22.71 18.60 9.79
CA ASN A 9 22.77 17.17 10.10
C ASN A 9 23.56 16.42 9.02
N ILE A 10 24.10 15.26 9.40
CA ILE A 10 24.58 14.25 8.46
C ILE A 10 23.62 13.07 8.52
N VAL A 11 23.02 12.71 7.40
CA VAL A 11 22.17 11.53 7.27
C VAL A 11 22.90 10.52 6.41
N TYR A 12 23.28 9.40 7.03
CA TYR A 12 24.08 8.33 6.43
C TYR A 12 23.34 7.01 6.62
N TRP A 13 23.04 6.28 5.53
CA TRP A 13 22.30 5.01 5.60
C TRP A 13 22.65 4.07 4.44
N HIS A 14 22.30 2.78 4.57
CA HIS A 14 22.48 1.77 3.51
C HIS A 14 21.18 1.30 2.88
N THR A 15 20.10 1.20 3.65
CA THR A 15 18.84 0.61 3.20
C THR A 15 17.65 1.50 3.58
N GLY A 16 16.62 1.47 2.74
CA GLY A 16 15.38 2.23 2.94
C GLY A 16 15.38 3.65 2.33
N PRO A 17 14.20 4.29 2.27
CA PRO A 17 14.06 5.65 1.78
C PRO A 17 14.55 6.68 2.81
N LEU A 18 15.08 7.81 2.35
CA LEU A 18 15.47 8.92 3.23
C LEU A 18 14.26 9.47 4.01
N LEU A 19 13.17 9.78 3.31
CA LEU A 19 11.96 10.37 3.88
C LEU A 19 10.76 9.44 3.65
N SER A 20 10.35 8.70 4.69
CA SER A 20 9.12 7.89 4.67
C SER A 20 7.96 8.63 5.36
N GLY A 21 6.77 8.63 4.75
CA GLY A 21 5.58 9.31 5.26
C GLY A 21 5.28 10.66 4.59
N PRO A 22 4.37 11.48 5.16
CA PRO A 22 3.79 12.65 4.49
C PRO A 22 4.68 13.91 4.54
N TRP A 23 5.96 13.80 4.21
CA TRP A 23 6.94 14.89 4.29
C TRP A 23 6.61 16.11 3.42
N THR A 24 5.86 15.92 2.34
CA THR A 24 5.33 17.01 1.50
C THR A 24 4.20 17.81 2.15
N LYS A 25 3.58 17.28 3.22
CA LYS A 25 2.46 17.89 3.94
C LYS A 25 2.86 18.42 5.32
N VAL A 26 3.89 17.85 5.93
CA VAL A 26 4.45 18.34 7.20
C VAL A 26 5.09 19.69 6.96
N ASN A 27 4.83 20.67 7.84
CA ASN A 27 5.53 21.95 7.81
C ASN A 27 6.83 21.86 8.62
N ALA A 28 7.94 21.51 7.97
CA ALA A 28 9.27 21.45 8.56
C ALA A 28 10.21 22.45 7.88
N ASN A 29 11.19 22.96 8.63
CA ASN A 29 12.32 23.70 8.07
C ASN A 29 13.49 22.74 7.95
N MET A 30 14.03 22.58 6.75
CA MET A 30 15.14 21.67 6.48
C MET A 30 16.17 22.43 5.65
N ASP A 31 17.42 22.49 6.10
CA ASP A 31 18.50 23.15 5.36
C ASP A 31 19.90 22.76 5.86
N ASP A 32 20.95 23.04 5.09
CA ASP A 32 22.34 22.81 5.50
C ASP A 32 22.63 21.37 5.93
N ASN A 33 21.98 20.38 5.35
CA ASN A 33 22.16 18.96 5.69
C ASN A 33 23.04 18.23 4.65
N CYS A 34 23.80 17.24 5.09
CA CYS A 34 24.59 16.35 4.24
C CYS A 34 23.90 14.99 4.18
N TYR A 35 23.54 14.54 2.98
CA TYR A 35 22.86 13.26 2.76
C TYR A 35 23.75 12.30 1.97
N TRP A 36 23.89 11.07 2.47
CA TRP A 36 24.66 10.04 1.79
C TRP A 36 24.03 8.66 1.95
N ASN A 37 23.65 8.06 0.81
CA ASN A 37 23.28 6.66 0.76
C ASN A 37 24.53 5.82 0.47
N ALA A 38 25.05 5.16 1.51
CA ALA A 38 26.24 4.33 1.47
C ALA A 38 26.11 3.04 0.66
N ALA A 39 24.89 2.69 0.20
CA ALA A 39 24.70 1.64 -0.82
C ALA A 39 24.98 2.13 -2.25
N GLY A 40 25.32 3.41 -2.44
CA GLY A 40 25.64 3.99 -3.76
C GLY A 40 24.41 4.25 -4.64
N GLN A 41 23.21 4.19 -4.06
CA GLN A 41 21.96 4.51 -4.76
C GLN A 41 21.69 6.02 -4.72
N ASP A 42 20.91 6.50 -5.70
CA ASP A 42 20.49 7.90 -5.74
C ASP A 42 19.72 8.31 -4.47
N VAL A 43 20.06 9.48 -3.94
CA VAL A 43 19.35 10.07 -2.81
C VAL A 43 18.12 10.81 -3.33
N THR A 44 16.94 10.38 -2.88
CA THR A 44 15.66 11.00 -3.21
C THR A 44 14.89 11.46 -1.97
N PHE A 45 14.12 12.53 -2.12
CA PHE A 45 13.35 13.20 -1.08
C PHE A 45 11.86 13.00 -1.37
N ALA A 46 11.23 12.06 -0.65
CA ALA A 46 9.86 11.62 -0.94
C ALA A 46 9.64 11.25 -2.42
N GLY A 47 10.62 10.55 -3.01
CA GLY A 47 10.60 10.12 -4.41
C GLY A 47 11.07 11.16 -5.44
N MET A 48 11.51 12.34 -5.02
CA MET A 48 11.99 13.41 -5.90
C MET A 48 13.51 13.61 -5.80
N PRO A 49 14.22 13.99 -6.88
CA PRO A 49 15.58 14.50 -6.79
C PRO A 49 15.65 15.80 -5.96
N LEU A 50 16.81 16.10 -5.38
CA LEU A 50 17.01 17.27 -4.50
C LEU A 50 16.58 18.61 -5.15
N ASP A 51 16.90 18.83 -6.42
CA ASP A 51 16.54 20.09 -7.11
C ASP A 51 15.03 20.25 -7.24
N GLN A 52 14.31 19.16 -7.51
CA GLN A 52 12.85 19.20 -7.55
C GLN A 52 12.26 19.43 -6.15
N TRP A 53 12.82 18.78 -5.13
CA TRP A 53 12.42 18.99 -3.73
C TRP A 53 12.56 20.45 -3.31
N ARG A 54 13.70 21.08 -3.61
CA ARG A 54 13.93 22.52 -3.38
C ARG A 54 12.92 23.39 -4.08
N GLN A 55 12.71 23.16 -5.37
CA GLN A 55 11.82 23.99 -6.17
C GLN A 55 10.38 23.93 -5.68
N GLN A 56 9.90 22.73 -5.33
CA GLN A 56 8.49 22.52 -4.96
C GLN A 56 8.20 22.84 -3.49
N LEU A 57 9.10 22.46 -2.57
CA LEU A 57 8.85 22.57 -1.12
C LEU A 57 9.61 23.72 -0.46
N LYS A 58 10.54 24.38 -1.16
CA LYS A 58 11.40 25.46 -0.64
C LYS A 58 12.18 25.03 0.61
N ARG A 59 12.81 23.85 0.53
CA ARG A 59 13.59 23.20 1.59
C ARG A 59 14.93 22.72 1.03
N ASP A 60 15.89 22.55 1.94
CA ASP A 60 17.22 21.99 1.67
C ASP A 60 18.00 22.78 0.61
N GLU A 61 17.78 24.10 0.55
CA GLU A 61 18.37 25.01 -0.44
C GLU A 61 19.91 24.92 -0.43
N HIS A 62 20.50 24.82 0.76
CA HIS A 62 21.95 24.75 0.98
C HIS A 62 22.45 23.35 1.35
N SER A 63 21.55 22.37 1.44
CA SER A 63 21.92 20.97 1.69
C SER A 63 22.72 20.36 0.53
N ILE A 64 23.42 19.26 0.79
CA ILE A 64 24.24 18.57 -0.21
C ILE A 64 24.00 17.06 -0.18
N VAL A 65 24.12 16.44 -1.35
CA VAL A 65 24.25 14.98 -1.48
C VAL A 65 25.73 14.68 -1.76
N ALA A 66 26.45 14.25 -0.73
CA ALA A 66 27.90 14.02 -0.79
C ALA A 66 28.33 13.07 0.33
N ASP A 67 29.38 12.27 0.08
CA ASP A 67 29.99 11.43 1.11
C ASP A 67 30.54 12.32 2.25
N PRO A 68 30.10 12.16 3.51
CA PRO A 68 30.58 12.95 4.63
C PRO A 68 32.05 12.66 4.97
N LEU A 69 32.68 11.64 4.40
CA LEU A 69 34.07 11.26 4.66
C LEU A 69 34.31 10.90 6.13
N PHE A 70 33.46 10.01 6.67
CA PHE A 70 33.73 9.39 7.97
C PHE A 70 35.03 8.58 7.94
N VAL A 71 35.70 8.46 9.09
CA VAL A 71 36.95 7.71 9.23
C VAL A 71 36.72 6.21 8.99
N ASP A 72 35.77 5.61 9.72
CA ASP A 72 35.43 4.19 9.59
C ASP A 72 33.99 3.89 10.09
N PRO A 73 32.96 4.27 9.33
CA PRO A 73 31.57 4.11 9.76
C PRO A 73 31.14 2.64 9.88
N ALA A 74 31.81 1.71 9.19
CA ALA A 74 31.51 0.27 9.27
C ALA A 74 31.84 -0.31 10.66
N HIS A 75 32.80 0.29 11.37
CA HIS A 75 33.16 -0.08 12.74
C HIS A 75 32.71 0.97 13.78
N GLY A 76 31.83 1.89 13.38
CA GLY A 76 31.24 2.88 14.29
C GLY A 76 32.13 4.10 14.59
N ASP A 77 33.17 4.36 13.78
CA ASP A 77 33.99 5.56 13.85
C ASP A 77 33.43 6.67 12.95
N PHE A 78 32.59 7.52 13.53
CA PHE A 78 31.90 8.62 12.84
C PHE A 78 32.65 9.96 12.93
N ARG A 79 33.95 9.93 13.22
CA ARG A 79 34.77 11.16 13.10
C ARG A 79 34.88 11.55 11.63
N LEU A 80 34.86 12.85 11.35
CA LEU A 80 35.01 13.37 9.99
C LEU A 80 36.49 13.55 9.63
N LYS A 81 36.83 13.26 8.38
CA LYS A 81 38.12 13.65 7.81
C LYS A 81 38.18 15.18 7.63
N PRO A 82 39.37 15.81 7.66
CA PRO A 82 39.52 17.26 7.62
C PRO A 82 38.91 17.95 6.38
N ASP A 83 38.80 17.23 5.27
CA ASP A 83 38.24 17.69 3.99
C ASP A 83 36.76 17.36 3.79
N SER A 84 36.09 16.87 4.85
CA SER A 84 34.68 16.52 4.81
C SER A 84 33.81 17.65 4.25
N PRO A 85 32.93 17.38 3.27
CA PRO A 85 32.03 18.38 2.73
C PRO A 85 30.97 18.82 3.76
N ALA A 86 30.69 18.01 4.79
CA ALA A 86 29.77 18.38 5.86
C ALA A 86 30.27 19.59 6.67
N LEU A 87 31.59 19.79 6.77
CA LEU A 87 32.15 20.98 7.43
C LEU A 87 31.83 22.27 6.66
N LYS A 88 31.70 22.18 5.33
CA LYS A 88 31.44 23.35 4.47
C LYS A 88 30.01 23.88 4.59
N ILE A 89 29.06 23.01 4.94
CA ILE A 89 27.66 23.38 5.24
C ILE A 89 27.47 23.75 6.72
N GLY A 90 28.55 23.81 7.50
CA GLY A 90 28.51 24.25 8.89
C GLY A 90 28.11 23.18 9.90
N PHE A 91 28.26 21.89 9.58
CA PHE A 91 28.23 20.84 10.61
C PHE A 91 29.39 21.04 11.58
N GLU A 92 29.09 21.03 12.87
CA GLU A 92 30.08 21.17 13.94
C GLU A 92 30.38 19.77 14.52
N PRO A 93 31.58 19.20 14.29
CA PRO A 93 31.92 17.90 14.84
C PRO A 93 31.86 17.92 16.36
N PHE A 94 31.20 16.91 16.92
CA PHE A 94 31.13 16.69 18.35
C PHE A 94 31.59 15.28 18.69
N ASP A 95 31.98 15.10 19.95
CA ASP A 95 32.36 13.79 20.46
C ASP A 95 31.10 12.98 20.78
N TYR A 96 30.63 12.23 19.79
CA TYR A 96 29.43 11.39 19.92
C TYR A 96 29.58 10.28 20.97
N THR A 97 30.81 9.93 21.37
CA THR A 97 31.04 8.93 22.42
C THR A 97 30.64 9.44 23.81
N LYS A 98 30.40 10.75 23.96
CA LYS A 98 29.85 11.36 25.18
C LYS A 98 28.33 11.33 25.24
N ALA A 99 27.65 10.88 24.19
CA ALA A 99 26.20 10.71 24.21
C ALA A 99 25.82 9.54 25.13
N GLY A 100 24.77 9.70 25.93
CA GLY A 100 24.31 8.68 26.87
C GLY A 100 23.92 9.26 28.23
N VAL A 101 23.77 8.39 29.23
CA VAL A 101 23.47 8.78 30.62
C VAL A 101 24.76 9.20 31.32
N TYR A 102 24.75 10.38 31.95
CA TYR A 102 25.88 10.93 32.70
C TYR A 102 25.40 11.48 34.06
N GLY A 103 26.32 11.73 34.98
CA GLY A 103 26.04 12.32 36.30
C GLY A 103 25.98 11.28 37.41
N ASP A 104 24.78 11.01 37.94
CA ASP A 104 24.58 10.13 39.09
C ASP A 104 25.09 8.70 38.80
N PRO A 105 26.06 8.17 39.56
CA PRO A 105 26.57 6.82 39.38
C PRO A 105 25.49 5.74 39.39
N ALA A 106 24.40 5.92 40.15
CA ALA A 106 23.29 4.98 40.17
C ALA A 106 22.52 4.95 38.84
N TRP A 107 22.41 6.09 38.15
CA TRP A 107 21.75 6.17 36.84
C TRP A 107 22.62 5.59 35.74
N ILE A 108 23.93 5.84 35.80
CA ILE A 108 24.91 5.23 34.88
C ILE A 108 24.86 3.70 35.05
N ALA A 109 24.97 3.20 36.28
CA ALA A 109 24.90 1.76 36.55
C ALA A 109 23.58 1.14 36.08
N LYS A 110 22.45 1.87 36.20
CA LYS A 110 21.16 1.37 35.72
C LYS A 110 21.07 1.32 34.19
N ALA A 111 21.68 2.26 33.49
CA ALA A 111 21.76 2.25 32.04
C ALA A 111 22.64 1.10 31.53
N ASP A 112 23.78 0.87 32.18
CA ASP A 112 24.74 -0.19 31.82
C ASP A 112 24.21 -1.61 32.10
N ASP A 113 23.29 -1.76 33.06
CA ASP A 113 22.61 -3.03 33.39
C ASP A 113 21.58 -3.45 32.31
N ALA A 114 21.24 -2.57 31.37
CA ALA A 114 20.25 -2.86 30.34
C ALA A 114 20.83 -3.85 29.30
N THR A 115 20.34 -5.09 29.32
CA THR A 115 20.56 -6.06 28.25
C THR A 115 19.38 -6.02 27.29
N TYR A 116 19.60 -5.53 26.08
CA TYR A 116 18.59 -5.58 25.02
C TYR A 116 18.68 -6.93 24.31
N PRO A 117 17.55 -7.65 24.12
CA PRO A 117 17.55 -8.82 23.24
C PRO A 117 17.96 -8.38 21.83
N PRO A 118 18.55 -9.27 21.03
CA PRO A 118 18.72 -9.02 19.60
C PRO A 118 17.41 -8.55 18.98
N LEU A 119 17.48 -7.58 18.06
CA LEU A 119 16.31 -7.13 17.33
C LEU A 119 15.77 -8.31 16.51
N GLU A 120 14.59 -8.80 16.89
CA GLU A 120 13.83 -9.77 16.12
C GLU A 120 12.75 -9.02 15.34
N TRP A 121 12.85 -9.07 14.01
CA TRP A 121 11.77 -8.61 13.17
C TRP A 121 10.60 -9.60 13.29
N PRO A 122 9.37 -9.12 13.56
CA PRO A 122 8.22 -10.01 13.54
C PRO A 122 8.12 -10.66 12.16
N PRO A 123 7.75 -11.95 12.07
CA PRO A 123 7.48 -12.57 10.78
C PRO A 123 6.36 -11.81 10.08
N ASP A 124 6.40 -11.80 8.74
CA ASP A 124 5.29 -11.30 7.95
C ASP A 124 3.97 -11.97 8.39
N PRO A 125 2.83 -11.25 8.42
CA PRO A 125 1.55 -11.86 8.69
C PRO A 125 1.31 -13.05 7.75
N PRO A 126 0.75 -14.16 8.25
CA PRO A 126 0.50 -15.33 7.42
C PRO A 126 -0.49 -14.99 6.29
N ALA A 127 -0.39 -15.75 5.20
CA ALA A 127 -1.38 -15.69 4.14
C ALA A 127 -2.76 -16.08 4.68
N LEU A 128 -3.77 -15.25 4.41
CA LEU A 128 -5.14 -15.41 4.86
C LEU A 128 -6.05 -15.73 3.67
N ALA A 129 -6.66 -16.91 3.70
CA ALA A 129 -7.80 -17.20 2.85
C ALA A 129 -9.01 -16.40 3.34
N ILE A 130 -9.73 -15.78 2.41
CA ILE A 130 -10.96 -15.02 2.69
C ILE A 130 -12.10 -15.82 2.11
N LYS A 131 -13.12 -16.06 2.93
CA LYS A 131 -14.37 -16.67 2.48
C LYS A 131 -15.53 -16.02 3.19
N ASP A 132 -16.26 -15.18 2.47
CA ASP A 132 -17.39 -14.46 3.01
C ASP A 132 -18.54 -14.43 1.98
N GLY A 133 -19.61 -15.16 2.30
CA GLY A 133 -20.92 -15.05 1.64
C GLY A 133 -21.89 -14.18 2.43
N PHE A 134 -21.42 -13.45 3.44
CA PHE A 134 -22.16 -12.48 4.25
C PHE A 134 -23.33 -13.01 5.10
N GLU A 135 -23.67 -14.30 5.01
CA GLU A 135 -24.74 -14.96 5.77
C GLU A 135 -24.59 -14.93 7.30
N LYS A 136 -23.36 -14.84 7.81
CA LYS A 136 -23.09 -14.85 9.26
C LYS A 136 -23.24 -13.47 9.91
N SER A 137 -23.16 -12.43 9.11
CA SER A 137 -23.26 -11.05 9.58
C SER A 137 -24.72 -10.62 9.61
N ALA A 138 -25.10 -9.85 10.63
CA ALA A 138 -26.45 -9.33 10.75
C ALA A 138 -26.72 -8.26 9.68
N VAL A 139 -27.98 -8.12 9.25
CA VAL A 139 -28.41 -7.02 8.38
C VAL A 139 -28.10 -5.67 9.06
N GLY A 140 -27.53 -4.74 8.29
CA GLY A 140 -27.02 -3.44 8.75
C GLY A 140 -25.62 -3.49 9.38
N ALA A 141 -25.04 -4.67 9.58
CA ALA A 141 -23.67 -4.79 10.09
C ALA A 141 -22.63 -4.63 8.97
N LYS A 142 -21.40 -4.31 9.37
CA LYS A 142 -20.23 -4.38 8.47
C LYS A 142 -19.85 -5.84 8.20
N PRO A 143 -19.26 -6.14 7.03
CA PRO A 143 -18.72 -7.47 6.74
C PRO A 143 -17.59 -7.84 7.70
N SER A 144 -17.37 -9.14 7.87
CA SER A 144 -16.34 -9.64 8.77
C SER A 144 -14.95 -9.52 8.13
N ALA A 145 -13.91 -9.30 8.94
CA ALA A 145 -12.49 -9.30 8.53
C ALA A 145 -12.07 -8.28 7.45
N ALA A 146 -12.95 -7.34 7.09
CA ALA A 146 -12.68 -6.29 6.12
C ALA A 146 -12.53 -4.92 6.79
N GLU A 147 -11.66 -4.08 6.26
CA GLU A 147 -11.64 -2.66 6.58
C GLU A 147 -12.70 -1.94 5.74
N VAL A 148 -13.59 -1.23 6.41
CA VAL A 148 -14.70 -0.50 5.80
C VAL A 148 -14.46 1.00 5.92
N ASN A 149 -14.31 1.65 4.77
CA ASN A 149 -14.02 3.07 4.66
C ASN A 149 -15.21 3.83 4.07
N VAL A 150 -15.85 4.64 4.92
CA VAL A 150 -17.01 5.47 4.59
C VAL A 150 -16.83 6.86 5.23
N GLU A 151 -17.43 7.90 4.65
CA GLU A 151 -17.41 9.26 5.19
C GLU A 151 -18.67 9.62 5.99
N ASN A 152 -19.67 8.73 6.02
CA ASN A 152 -20.94 8.92 6.70
C ASN A 152 -21.73 10.15 6.19
N LYS A 153 -21.69 10.40 4.88
CA LYS A 153 -22.43 11.50 4.22
C LYS A 153 -23.57 10.98 3.33
N GLY A 154 -24.07 9.79 3.65
CA GLY A 154 -25.05 9.07 2.84
C GLY A 154 -24.47 7.89 2.08
N ASP A 155 -23.15 7.71 2.14
CA ASP A 155 -22.43 6.51 1.71
C ASP A 155 -22.44 5.43 2.80
N SER A 156 -22.47 4.16 2.40
CA SER A 156 -22.47 3.01 3.32
C SER A 156 -21.89 1.74 2.71
N ILE A 157 -21.42 0.83 3.57
CA ILE A 157 -21.03 -0.55 3.23
C ILE A 157 -21.55 -1.46 4.33
N GLU A 158 -22.63 -2.17 4.04
CA GLU A 158 -23.42 -2.90 5.04
C GLU A 158 -24.02 -4.17 4.46
N VAL A 159 -24.14 -5.20 5.30
CA VAL A 159 -24.82 -6.46 4.95
C VAL A 159 -26.33 -6.21 4.87
N THR A 160 -26.98 -6.78 3.86
CA THR A 160 -28.40 -6.56 3.55
C THR A 160 -29.09 -7.87 3.17
N ASP A 161 -30.41 -7.92 3.32
CA ASP A 161 -31.30 -8.98 2.84
C ASP A 161 -32.13 -8.55 1.60
N GLU A 162 -31.81 -7.39 0.99
CA GLU A 162 -32.52 -6.86 -0.18
C GLU A 162 -32.40 -7.78 -1.42
N THR A 163 -31.24 -8.40 -1.61
CA THR A 163 -30.93 -9.34 -2.69
C THR A 163 -29.69 -10.12 -2.35
N ALA A 164 -29.54 -11.34 -2.88
CA ALA A 164 -28.35 -12.16 -2.73
C ALA A 164 -28.12 -13.02 -3.99
N ALA A 165 -26.87 -13.35 -4.29
CA ALA A 165 -26.53 -14.27 -5.37
C ALA A 165 -26.72 -15.72 -4.90
N SER A 166 -26.39 -15.98 -3.63
CA SER A 166 -26.74 -17.22 -2.94
C SER A 166 -27.27 -16.90 -1.53
N GLY A 167 -27.93 -17.86 -0.87
CA GLY A 167 -28.41 -17.63 0.49
C GLY A 167 -29.48 -16.53 0.60
N LYS A 168 -29.33 -15.63 1.59
CA LYS A 168 -30.29 -14.57 1.92
C LYS A 168 -29.65 -13.20 2.07
N HIS A 169 -28.36 -13.14 2.38
CA HIS A 169 -27.65 -11.89 2.63
C HIS A 169 -26.63 -11.62 1.53
N SER A 170 -26.38 -10.35 1.27
CA SER A 170 -25.22 -9.91 0.51
C SER A 170 -24.66 -8.63 1.10
N LEU A 171 -23.53 -8.16 0.59
CA LEU A 171 -22.98 -6.88 0.98
C LEU A 171 -23.45 -5.78 0.01
N LYS A 172 -24.04 -4.71 0.54
CA LYS A 172 -24.45 -3.54 -0.23
C LYS A 172 -23.45 -2.41 -0.05
N ILE A 173 -22.99 -1.86 -1.16
CA ILE A 173 -22.14 -0.68 -1.21
C ILE A 173 -22.96 0.45 -1.82
N THR A 174 -23.12 1.55 -1.08
CA THR A 174 -23.87 2.74 -1.49
C THR A 174 -22.94 3.94 -1.55
N ASP A 175 -22.80 4.56 -2.72
CA ASP A 175 -22.08 5.81 -2.92
C ASP A 175 -22.99 7.03 -2.66
N ALA A 176 -22.41 8.22 -2.55
CA ALA A 176 -23.12 9.47 -2.32
C ALA A 176 -22.41 10.68 -2.95
N PRO A 177 -23.15 11.74 -3.31
CA PRO A 177 -22.54 13.00 -3.71
C PRO A 177 -21.84 13.71 -2.53
N GLY A 178 -20.78 14.47 -2.83
CA GLY A 178 -20.11 15.33 -1.84
C GLY A 178 -19.14 14.64 -0.89
N LEU A 179 -18.72 13.41 -1.22
CA LEU A 179 -17.61 12.75 -0.55
C LEU A 179 -16.29 13.50 -0.83
N ARG A 180 -15.44 13.59 0.19
CA ARG A 180 -14.15 14.30 0.11
C ARG A 180 -13.15 13.50 -0.72
N SER A 181 -13.14 12.19 -0.54
CA SER A 181 -12.30 11.26 -1.27
C SER A 181 -13.12 10.58 -2.35
N ALA A 182 -12.73 10.74 -3.62
CA ALA A 182 -13.40 10.09 -4.75
C ALA A 182 -13.26 8.56 -4.75
N PHE A 183 -12.46 7.99 -3.87
CA PHE A 183 -12.28 6.54 -3.67
C PHE A 183 -13.08 6.01 -2.47
N ASN A 184 -13.96 6.83 -1.88
CA ASN A 184 -14.92 6.37 -0.88
C ASN A 184 -16.31 6.29 -1.52
N PRO A 185 -17.16 5.35 -1.10
CA PRO A 185 -16.88 4.28 -0.14
C PRO A 185 -15.98 3.17 -0.72
N HIS A 186 -15.15 2.55 0.13
CA HIS A 186 -14.40 1.36 -0.27
C HIS A 186 -14.23 0.32 0.85
N LEU A 187 -14.10 -0.93 0.40
CA LEU A 187 -13.90 -2.12 1.21
C LEU A 187 -12.51 -2.69 0.93
N VAL A 188 -11.78 -3.11 1.96
CA VAL A 188 -10.43 -3.66 1.83
C VAL A 188 -10.29 -4.96 2.60
N TYR A 189 -9.63 -5.93 1.98
CA TYR A 189 -9.08 -7.10 2.64
C TYR A 189 -7.56 -7.14 2.49
N SER A 190 -6.87 -7.79 3.44
CA SER A 190 -5.41 -7.97 3.45
C SER A 190 -5.02 -9.45 3.43
N PRO A 191 -5.08 -10.13 2.27
CA PRO A 191 -4.79 -11.56 2.17
C PRO A 191 -3.33 -11.91 2.47
N ASN A 192 -2.38 -11.00 2.23
CA ASN A 192 -0.94 -11.23 2.39
C ASN A 192 -0.35 -12.40 1.58
N HIS A 193 -0.96 -12.76 0.45
CA HIS A 193 -0.44 -13.81 -0.41
C HIS A 193 0.85 -13.33 -1.12
N GLY A 194 1.93 -14.09 -1.03
CA GLY A 194 3.23 -13.72 -1.64
C GLY A 194 3.82 -14.75 -2.59
N THR A 195 3.18 -15.91 -2.76
CA THR A 195 3.66 -17.03 -3.58
C THR A 195 2.49 -17.82 -4.14
N GLY A 196 2.72 -18.57 -5.23
CA GLY A 196 1.73 -19.47 -5.82
C GLY A 196 0.73 -18.74 -6.70
N VAL A 197 -0.39 -19.39 -6.99
CA VAL A 197 -1.47 -18.79 -7.77
C VAL A 197 -2.58 -18.38 -6.81
N THR A 198 -2.87 -17.09 -6.73
CA THR A 198 -4.04 -16.60 -6.02
C THR A 198 -5.24 -16.60 -6.94
N HIS A 199 -6.30 -17.27 -6.48
CA HIS A 199 -7.63 -17.22 -7.06
C HIS A 199 -8.51 -16.31 -6.21
N CYS A 200 -9.28 -15.46 -6.87
CA CYS A 200 -10.31 -14.63 -6.28
C CYS A 200 -11.58 -14.81 -7.09
N SER A 201 -12.67 -15.22 -6.46
CA SER A 201 -13.98 -15.23 -7.08
C SER A 201 -15.00 -14.48 -6.24
N PHE A 202 -15.98 -13.90 -6.91
CA PHE A 202 -17.07 -13.16 -6.28
C PHE A 202 -18.21 -12.95 -7.26
N ASP A 203 -19.39 -12.66 -6.74
CA ASP A 203 -20.55 -12.23 -7.52
C ASP A 203 -20.80 -10.73 -7.31
N LEU A 204 -21.02 -10.00 -8.41
CA LEU A 204 -21.46 -8.60 -8.37
C LEU A 204 -22.83 -8.44 -8.99
N ARG A 205 -23.64 -7.56 -8.40
CA ARG A 205 -24.85 -7.03 -9.01
C ARG A 205 -24.79 -5.51 -9.03
N THR A 206 -24.68 -4.93 -10.21
CA THR A 206 -24.53 -3.49 -10.39
C THR A 206 -25.86 -2.76 -10.45
N GLY A 207 -25.92 -1.56 -9.89
CA GLY A 207 -26.99 -0.59 -10.14
C GLY A 207 -26.63 0.34 -11.31
N PRO A 208 -27.58 1.21 -11.74
CA PRO A 208 -27.32 2.17 -12.79
C PRO A 208 -26.26 3.19 -12.35
N GLY A 209 -25.41 3.61 -13.28
CA GLY A 209 -24.45 4.70 -13.09
C GLY A 209 -23.25 4.40 -12.19
N VAL A 210 -23.06 3.15 -11.77
CA VAL A 210 -21.92 2.77 -10.92
C VAL A 210 -20.57 3.04 -11.59
N SER A 211 -19.56 3.31 -10.77
CA SER A 211 -18.15 3.44 -11.16
C SER A 211 -17.33 2.61 -10.19
N ILE A 212 -17.17 1.32 -10.48
CA ILE A 212 -16.56 0.35 -9.56
C ILE A 212 -15.11 0.12 -9.99
N ASN A 213 -14.18 0.11 -9.04
CA ASN A 213 -12.84 -0.40 -9.25
C ASN A 213 -12.58 -1.57 -8.29
N HIS A 214 -12.20 -2.72 -8.84
CA HIS A 214 -11.64 -3.82 -8.09
C HIS A 214 -10.15 -3.91 -8.40
N GLU A 215 -9.31 -3.81 -7.38
CA GLU A 215 -7.86 -3.69 -7.56
C GLU A 215 -7.08 -4.42 -6.48
N TRP A 216 -5.96 -5.00 -6.90
CA TRP A 216 -4.97 -5.63 -6.04
C TRP A 216 -3.75 -4.73 -5.93
N ARG A 217 -3.18 -4.58 -4.72
CA ARG A 217 -1.99 -3.75 -4.48
C ARG A 217 -0.94 -4.45 -3.63
N ASP A 218 0.30 -4.08 -3.91
CA ASP A 218 1.49 -4.41 -3.12
C ASP A 218 2.00 -3.13 -2.42
N TRP A 219 1.80 -3.05 -1.12
CA TRP A 219 2.16 -1.91 -0.26
C TRP A 219 3.51 -2.06 0.42
N ARG A 220 4.33 -3.06 0.05
CA ARG A 220 5.67 -3.24 0.62
C ARG A 220 6.62 -2.06 0.31
N SER A 221 6.30 -1.26 -0.70
CA SER A 221 7.02 -0.03 -1.05
C SER A 221 6.06 1.16 -1.15
N SER A 222 6.64 2.37 -1.04
CA SER A 222 5.96 3.63 -1.35
C SER A 222 6.63 4.25 -2.59
N ALA A 223 5.93 4.49 -3.70
CA ALA A 223 4.52 4.17 -3.96
C ALA A 223 4.25 2.66 -4.06
N TYR A 224 2.99 2.27 -3.85
CA TYR A 224 2.55 0.88 -3.99
C TYR A 224 2.57 0.42 -5.46
N ALA A 225 2.70 -0.88 -5.69
CA ALA A 225 2.57 -1.47 -7.02
C ALA A 225 1.15 -2.01 -7.26
N VAL A 226 0.63 -1.85 -8.49
CA VAL A 226 -0.71 -2.28 -8.90
C VAL A 226 -0.68 -3.64 -9.59
N GLY A 227 -1.50 -4.58 -9.11
CA GLY A 227 -1.68 -5.92 -9.66
C GLY A 227 -2.83 -6.01 -10.66
N PRO A 228 -3.63 -7.09 -10.61
CA PRO A 228 -4.95 -7.14 -11.25
C PRO A 228 -5.80 -5.93 -10.90
N SER A 229 -6.36 -5.27 -11.93
CA SER A 229 -7.21 -4.10 -11.77
C SER A 229 -8.24 -4.07 -12.89
N LEU A 230 -9.52 -3.96 -12.51
CA LEU A 230 -10.64 -3.82 -13.43
C LEU A 230 -11.56 -2.68 -13.00
N TRP A 231 -12.28 -2.15 -13.98
CA TRP A 231 -13.26 -1.09 -13.79
C TRP A 231 -14.61 -1.52 -14.36
N ILE A 232 -15.70 -1.15 -13.68
CA ILE A 232 -17.05 -1.20 -14.25
C ILE A 232 -17.64 0.21 -14.20
N ASN A 233 -17.71 0.85 -15.37
CA ASN A 233 -18.25 2.20 -15.53
C ASN A 233 -19.59 2.12 -16.26
N GLY A 234 -20.68 2.27 -15.52
CA GLY A 234 -22.02 1.91 -15.98
C GLY A 234 -22.07 0.43 -16.35
N GLU A 235 -22.24 0.14 -17.63
CA GLU A 235 -22.34 -1.22 -18.15
C GLU A 235 -21.03 -1.73 -18.79
N LYS A 236 -19.95 -0.94 -18.73
CA LYS A 236 -18.70 -1.28 -19.41
C LYS A 236 -17.72 -1.90 -18.43
N LEU A 237 -17.40 -3.18 -18.60
CA LEU A 237 -16.27 -3.81 -17.93
C LEU A 237 -14.98 -3.47 -18.69
N GLN A 238 -14.02 -2.87 -18.01
CA GLN A 238 -12.79 -2.35 -18.60
C GLN A 238 -11.54 -2.80 -17.83
N VAL A 239 -10.47 -3.04 -18.57
CA VAL A 239 -9.13 -3.31 -18.03
C VAL A 239 -8.13 -2.46 -18.81
N ALA A 240 -7.23 -1.77 -18.11
CA ALA A 240 -6.26 -0.85 -18.71
C ALA A 240 -6.87 0.15 -19.72
N GLY A 241 -8.05 0.70 -19.38
CA GLY A 241 -8.80 1.65 -20.22
C GLY A 241 -9.52 1.04 -21.43
N LYS A 242 -9.38 -0.26 -21.69
CA LYS A 242 -10.05 -0.97 -22.80
C LYS A 242 -11.30 -1.67 -22.30
N THR A 243 -12.42 -1.48 -23.00
CA THR A 243 -13.65 -2.23 -22.74
C THR A 243 -13.50 -3.67 -23.21
N LEU A 244 -13.67 -4.62 -22.29
CA LEU A 244 -13.61 -6.06 -22.57
C LEU A 244 -14.99 -6.60 -22.99
N MET A 245 -16.04 -6.18 -22.28
CA MET A 245 -17.42 -6.55 -22.58
C MET A 245 -18.41 -5.60 -21.91
N THR A 246 -19.67 -5.68 -22.33
CA THR A 246 -20.81 -5.09 -21.62
C THR A 246 -21.31 -6.06 -20.55
N VAL A 247 -21.59 -5.55 -19.36
CA VAL A 247 -22.18 -6.28 -18.23
C VAL A 247 -23.59 -5.78 -17.95
N PRO A 248 -24.58 -6.66 -17.72
CA PRO A 248 -25.96 -6.23 -17.50
C PRO A 248 -26.16 -5.56 -16.14
N THR A 249 -26.85 -4.43 -16.12
CA THR A 249 -27.32 -3.79 -14.89
C THR A 249 -28.39 -4.63 -14.19
N GLY A 250 -28.33 -4.73 -12.86
CA GLY A 250 -29.38 -5.33 -12.03
C GLY A 250 -29.43 -6.87 -12.04
N ARG A 251 -28.46 -7.53 -12.66
CA ARG A 251 -28.28 -8.99 -12.63
C ARG A 251 -27.00 -9.35 -11.88
N TRP A 252 -27.01 -10.50 -11.20
CA TRP A 252 -25.80 -11.07 -10.60
C TRP A 252 -24.87 -11.58 -11.70
N ILE A 253 -23.57 -11.35 -11.55
CA ILE A 253 -22.52 -11.70 -12.50
C ILE A 253 -21.37 -12.28 -11.71
N HIS A 254 -20.92 -13.47 -12.10
CA HIS A 254 -19.81 -14.15 -11.46
C HIS A 254 -18.48 -13.73 -12.08
N PHE A 255 -17.49 -13.44 -11.25
CA PHE A 255 -16.14 -13.08 -11.64
C PHE A 255 -15.16 -14.08 -11.04
N GLU A 256 -14.18 -14.50 -11.84
CA GLU A 256 -13.04 -15.29 -11.39
C GLU A 256 -11.75 -14.64 -11.89
N ILE A 257 -10.83 -14.39 -10.96
CA ILE A 257 -9.53 -13.77 -11.22
C ILE A 257 -8.46 -14.74 -10.75
N ALA A 258 -7.42 -14.94 -11.57
CA ALA A 258 -6.25 -15.72 -11.20
C ALA A 258 -4.96 -14.97 -11.54
N ALA A 259 -4.05 -14.87 -10.59
CA ALA A 259 -2.72 -14.29 -10.80
C ALA A 259 -1.66 -15.07 -10.02
N THR A 260 -0.54 -15.36 -10.69
CA THR A 260 0.66 -15.88 -10.03
C THR A 260 1.34 -14.76 -9.25
N LEU A 261 1.75 -15.05 -8.01
CA LEU A 261 2.44 -14.14 -7.11
C LEU A 261 3.87 -14.62 -6.84
N GLY A 262 4.72 -13.74 -6.31
CA GLY A 262 6.13 -14.00 -6.04
C GLY A 262 7.07 -13.48 -7.12
N LYS A 263 8.38 -13.56 -6.85
CA LYS A 263 9.45 -12.92 -7.64
C LYS A 263 9.42 -13.25 -9.13
N ASP A 264 9.03 -14.49 -9.46
CA ASP A 264 9.02 -15.00 -10.83
C ASP A 264 7.64 -14.88 -11.50
N ASN A 265 6.75 -14.04 -10.97
CA ASN A 265 5.45 -13.86 -11.57
C ASN A 265 5.58 -13.25 -12.99
N PRO A 266 4.74 -13.67 -13.96
CA PRO A 266 4.87 -13.26 -15.35
C PRO A 266 4.31 -11.85 -15.63
N GLY A 267 3.88 -11.11 -14.60
CA GLY A 267 3.25 -9.80 -14.77
C GLY A 267 1.93 -9.84 -15.54
N VAL A 268 1.23 -10.99 -15.51
CA VAL A 268 -0.07 -11.17 -16.14
C VAL A 268 -1.06 -11.90 -15.24
N TRP A 269 -2.34 -11.74 -15.52
CA TRP A 269 -3.44 -12.35 -14.81
C TRP A 269 -4.58 -12.71 -15.78
N ASP A 270 -5.46 -13.58 -15.33
CA ASP A 270 -6.61 -14.06 -16.08
C ASP A 270 -7.91 -13.62 -15.42
N LEU A 271 -8.92 -13.34 -16.24
CA LEU A 271 -10.27 -12.98 -15.83
C LEU A 271 -11.29 -13.86 -16.55
N THR A 272 -12.20 -14.48 -15.82
CA THR A 272 -13.41 -15.10 -16.38
C THR A 272 -14.64 -14.38 -15.84
N VAL A 273 -15.59 -14.08 -16.71
CA VAL A 273 -16.86 -13.42 -16.36
C VAL A 273 -18.02 -14.26 -16.86
N THR A 274 -18.96 -14.57 -15.97
CA THR A 274 -20.12 -15.39 -16.27
C THR A 274 -21.40 -14.65 -15.92
N VAL A 275 -22.19 -14.32 -16.94
CA VAL A 275 -23.56 -13.82 -16.77
C VAL A 275 -24.50 -15.04 -16.75
N PRO A 276 -25.43 -15.15 -15.79
CA PRO A 276 -26.34 -16.29 -15.72
C PRO A 276 -27.08 -16.55 -17.04
N GLY A 277 -27.05 -17.79 -17.51
CA GLY A 277 -27.65 -18.19 -18.79
C GLY A 277 -26.83 -17.85 -20.03
N GLU A 278 -25.64 -17.27 -19.88
CA GLU A 278 -24.68 -17.04 -20.96
C GLU A 278 -23.45 -17.94 -20.80
N THR A 279 -22.75 -18.19 -21.91
CA THR A 279 -21.44 -18.86 -21.87
C THR A 279 -20.41 -17.96 -21.19
N PRO A 280 -19.58 -18.48 -20.25
CA PRO A 280 -18.50 -17.73 -19.63
C PRO A 280 -17.55 -17.11 -20.66
N LYS A 281 -17.16 -15.86 -20.43
CA LYS A 281 -16.18 -15.13 -21.26
C LYS A 281 -14.85 -15.06 -20.53
N ALA A 282 -13.82 -15.68 -21.09
CA ALA A 282 -12.47 -15.70 -20.53
C ALA A 282 -11.55 -14.71 -21.26
N PHE A 283 -10.81 -13.93 -20.48
CA PHE A 283 -9.78 -13.00 -20.92
C PHE A 283 -8.46 -13.43 -20.29
N LYS A 284 -7.49 -13.79 -21.13
CA LYS A 284 -6.22 -14.40 -20.71
C LYS A 284 -5.07 -13.41 -20.84
N SER A 285 -4.08 -13.56 -19.98
CA SER A 285 -2.81 -12.81 -20.04
C SER A 285 -2.98 -11.28 -20.00
N LEU A 286 -3.95 -10.79 -19.22
CA LEU A 286 -4.12 -9.36 -18.95
C LEU A 286 -2.92 -8.86 -18.17
N LYS A 287 -2.41 -7.66 -18.49
CA LYS A 287 -1.23 -7.11 -17.81
C LYS A 287 -1.60 -6.59 -16.41
N VAL A 288 -0.70 -6.78 -15.45
CA VAL A 288 -0.76 -6.08 -14.16
C VAL A 288 -0.51 -4.58 -14.35
N GLY A 289 -1.00 -3.75 -13.44
CA GLY A 289 -0.83 -2.29 -13.52
C GLY A 289 0.60 -1.79 -13.27
N SER A 290 1.46 -2.58 -12.63
CA SER A 290 2.84 -2.21 -12.31
C SER A 290 3.76 -3.42 -12.37
N ALA A 291 4.94 -3.28 -12.99
CA ALA A 291 5.92 -4.35 -13.10
C ALA A 291 6.48 -4.82 -11.74
N GLY A 292 6.41 -3.98 -10.71
CA GLY A 292 6.84 -4.30 -9.34
C GLY A 292 5.79 -5.01 -8.48
N PHE A 293 4.63 -5.39 -9.03
CA PHE A 293 3.62 -6.14 -8.28
C PHE A 293 4.07 -7.58 -8.07
N GLU A 294 4.19 -8.00 -6.81
CA GLU A 294 4.66 -9.34 -6.46
C GLU A 294 3.84 -9.96 -5.31
N LYS A 295 3.41 -9.16 -4.32
CA LYS A 295 2.63 -9.62 -3.16
C LYS A 295 1.24 -8.97 -3.13
N LEU A 296 0.20 -9.79 -2.93
CA LEU A 296 -1.15 -9.32 -2.68
C LEU A 296 -1.30 -8.92 -1.21
N THR A 297 -1.00 -7.65 -0.92
CA THR A 297 -1.13 -7.09 0.43
C THR A 297 -2.49 -6.41 0.68
N TRP A 298 -3.16 -6.02 -0.40
CA TRP A 298 -4.40 -5.25 -0.37
C TRP A 298 -5.27 -5.66 -1.54
N LEU A 299 -6.52 -6.02 -1.27
CA LEU A 299 -7.55 -6.36 -2.24
C LEU A 299 -8.76 -5.50 -1.94
N GLY A 300 -9.18 -4.67 -2.90
CA GLY A 300 -10.23 -3.70 -2.65
C GLY A 300 -11.40 -3.75 -3.62
N PHE A 301 -12.56 -3.33 -3.11
CA PHE A 301 -13.73 -2.98 -3.90
C PHE A 301 -14.05 -1.51 -3.60
N VAL A 302 -13.91 -0.67 -4.63
CA VAL A 302 -13.95 0.79 -4.50
C VAL A 302 -15.11 1.31 -5.34
N SER A 303 -15.97 2.12 -4.74
CA SER A 303 -16.88 2.98 -5.50
C SER A 303 -16.18 4.31 -5.77
N ASN A 304 -16.13 4.68 -7.05
CA ASN A 304 -15.59 5.95 -7.53
C ASN A 304 -16.70 6.76 -8.22
N ALA A 305 -17.96 6.56 -7.84
CA ALA A 305 -19.03 7.39 -8.35
C ALA A 305 -19.00 8.74 -7.60
N ILE A 306 -19.69 9.74 -8.16
CA ILE A 306 -19.86 11.06 -7.53
C ILE A 306 -21.33 11.35 -7.23
N ASP A 307 -22.20 10.39 -7.53
CA ASP A 307 -23.63 10.42 -7.35
C ASP A 307 -24.04 9.22 -6.50
N ARG A 308 -25.28 9.25 -6.01
CA ARG A 308 -25.84 8.11 -5.28
C ARG A 308 -25.99 6.91 -6.22
N THR A 309 -25.14 5.91 -6.06
CA THR A 309 -25.18 4.64 -6.79
C THR A 309 -25.10 3.48 -5.82
N VAL A 310 -25.52 2.30 -6.26
CA VAL A 310 -25.52 1.09 -5.42
C VAL A 310 -25.02 -0.08 -6.23
N PHE A 311 -24.17 -0.92 -5.63
CA PHE A 311 -23.90 -2.27 -6.11
C PHE A 311 -23.84 -3.24 -4.94
N TYR A 312 -23.96 -4.52 -5.26
CA TYR A 312 -23.94 -5.61 -4.28
C TYR A 312 -22.79 -6.56 -4.59
N LEU A 313 -22.19 -7.11 -3.54
CA LEU A 313 -21.13 -8.11 -3.55
C LEU A 313 -21.60 -9.34 -2.78
N ASP A 314 -21.34 -10.52 -3.31
CA ASP A 314 -21.66 -11.79 -2.66
C ASP A 314 -20.61 -12.87 -2.99
N ASN A 315 -20.59 -13.96 -2.22
CA ASN A 315 -19.77 -15.16 -2.42
C ASN A 315 -18.27 -14.89 -2.67
N LEU A 316 -17.66 -13.99 -1.87
CA LEU A 316 -16.23 -13.70 -1.98
C LEU A 316 -15.42 -14.90 -1.49
N ASP A 317 -14.58 -15.46 -2.35
CA ASP A 317 -13.60 -16.49 -2.02
C ASP A 317 -12.22 -16.07 -2.57
N VAL A 318 -11.24 -15.92 -1.70
CA VAL A 318 -9.85 -15.56 -2.05
C VAL A 318 -8.93 -16.56 -1.39
N ALA A 319 -8.18 -17.31 -2.19
CA ALA A 319 -7.26 -18.31 -1.69
C ALA A 319 -6.01 -18.38 -2.57
N SER A 320 -4.85 -18.58 -1.95
CA SER A 320 -3.64 -18.94 -2.68
C SER A 320 -3.50 -20.46 -2.70
N GLN A 321 -3.36 -21.03 -3.89
CA GLN A 321 -2.83 -22.38 -4.02
C GLN A 321 -1.31 -22.29 -3.97
N PRO A 322 -0.65 -22.98 -3.02
CA PRO A 322 0.80 -23.10 -3.08
C PRO A 322 1.19 -23.72 -4.41
N TRP A 323 2.20 -23.14 -5.06
CA TRP A 323 2.84 -23.75 -6.23
C TRP A 323 3.21 -25.19 -5.86
N PRO A 324 2.89 -26.22 -6.68
CA PRO A 324 3.32 -27.57 -6.35
C PRO A 324 4.85 -27.53 -6.24
N MET A 325 5.38 -27.78 -5.03
CA MET A 325 6.78 -28.14 -4.88
C MET A 325 6.97 -29.33 -5.83
N ARG A 326 7.79 -29.15 -6.86
CA ARG A 326 8.16 -30.27 -7.73
C ARG A 326 8.71 -31.34 -6.80
N ALA A 327 8.00 -32.46 -6.69
CA ALA A 327 8.57 -33.66 -6.12
C ALA A 327 9.80 -33.98 -6.98
N GLU A 328 10.97 -34.00 -6.34
CA GLU A 328 12.22 -34.49 -6.92
C GLU A 328 12.10 -35.97 -7.31
#